data_AF-A0A9D5SXL2-F1
#
_entry.id   AF-A0A9D5SXL2-F1
#
_cell.length_a   1.000
_cell.length_b   1.000
_cell.length_c   1.000
_cell.angle_alpha   90.00
_cell.angle_beta   90.00
_cell.angle_gamma   90.00
#
_symmetry.space_group_name_H-M   'P 1'
#
loop_
_entity.id
_entity.type
_entity.pdbx_description
1 polymer ?
#
loop_
_entity_poly.entity_id
_entity_poly.type
_entity_poly.pdbx_seq_one_letter_code
_entity_poly.pdbx_strand_id
1 'polypeptide(L)'
;MPFAQSVCLLKCSLQCAIMSAGTHFFNRGGDTMNNSNSRSGRIARNIVLLLLVAAFTVAGMIAIGRMNSTQQTDLAVPEASSQSDAPSASDVQPPPPKPDSLTITMAGDCLLHEGLRENARVDDNSFDFSHQLELMEGTFCADLNIVNMETPIDAHGDNKKLRGYPCFNGPIEYAEAIADMGIDVGITANNHCLDNGWNGLVNNINNIRALGIDTIGTYTSPEERNEPYIREINGIKVGIVAFTDNTNGLKLEKSRESYALCRLDKASTVIEEVDKLRAQGAEYIIASIHWGEEYTDEPIGRVVTMAQRLCEGGVDLIMGHHPHVVQPIKKLTVTRADGSERDCLVIYSLGNYFASQGRPDGRTRQTMTVSARLERGEDGIVRLTDAFYMPVMMYSSSSDPDFMRLIPMGRYLSSAQPPEFISEADMKNYCRPAWDHVVKVAGDEIPIVTAPEEYPDWLTGNNK
;
A
#
# COMPACT_ATOMS: atom_id res chain seq x y z
N MET A 1 -6.78 4.83 31.77
CA MET A 1 -5.37 4.39 31.71
C MET A 1 -4.51 5.50 31.10
N PRO A 2 -3.80 6.33 31.89
CA PRO A 2 -2.99 7.44 31.38
C PRO A 2 -1.49 7.10 31.45
N PHE A 3 -1.07 6.02 30.77
CA PHE A 3 0.35 5.62 30.71
C PHE A 3 0.94 5.66 29.29
N ALA A 4 0.10 5.65 28.25
CA ALA A 4 0.55 5.67 26.85
C ALA A 4 0.94 7.08 26.34
N GLN A 5 0.32 8.15 26.86
CA GLN A 5 0.62 9.53 26.41
C GLN A 5 1.97 10.07 26.93
N SER A 6 2.51 9.53 28.02
CA SER A 6 3.78 10.02 28.61
C SER A 6 5.03 9.47 27.91
N VAL A 7 4.93 8.35 27.20
CA VAL A 7 6.07 7.74 26.47
C VAL A 7 6.29 8.42 25.11
N CYS A 8 5.24 8.99 24.51
CA CYS A 8 5.32 9.68 23.22
C CYS A 8 5.99 11.07 23.34
N LEU A 9 5.71 11.81 24.42
CA LEU A 9 6.29 13.14 24.67
C LEU A 9 7.80 13.09 25.02
N LEU A 10 8.28 11.97 25.57
CA LEU A 10 9.70 11.79 25.93
C LEU A 10 10.58 11.42 24.71
N LYS A 11 10.02 10.77 23.69
CA LYS A 11 10.73 10.46 22.42
C LYS A 11 10.88 11.70 21.54
N CYS A 12 9.86 12.56 21.43
CA CYS A 12 9.94 13.80 20.65
C CYS A 12 10.93 14.83 21.22
N SER A 13 11.06 14.93 22.55
CA SER A 13 11.95 15.90 23.20
C SER A 13 13.43 15.52 23.13
N LEU A 14 13.76 14.23 23.05
CA LEU A 14 15.15 13.75 22.89
C LEU A 14 15.65 13.89 21.45
N GLN A 15 14.78 13.71 20.45
CA GLN A 15 15.12 13.87 19.03
C GLN A 15 15.39 15.35 18.66
N CYS A 16 14.61 16.28 19.23
CA CYS A 16 14.79 17.72 19.05
C CYS A 16 16.09 18.26 19.69
N ALA A 17 16.50 17.72 20.84
CA ALA A 17 17.75 18.12 21.52
C ALA A 17 19.01 17.66 20.75
N ILE A 18 18.94 16.53 20.02
CA ILE A 18 20.05 16.00 19.22
C ILE A 18 20.22 16.78 17.90
N MET A 19 19.12 17.27 17.30
CA MET A 19 19.18 18.10 16.08
C MET A 19 19.59 19.57 16.35
N SER A 20 19.29 20.11 17.53
CA SER A 20 19.67 21.48 17.92
C SER A 20 21.16 21.63 18.29
N ALA A 21 21.80 20.57 18.80
CA ALA A 21 23.22 20.61 19.20
C ALA A 21 24.19 20.46 18.01
N GLY A 22 23.76 19.85 16.90
CA GLY A 22 24.59 19.66 15.70
C GLY A 22 24.68 20.88 14.77
N THR A 23 23.78 21.84 14.90
CA THR A 23 23.68 23.00 13.99
C THR A 23 24.35 24.28 14.52
N HIS A 24 24.77 24.31 15.80
CA HIS A 24 25.46 25.47 16.39
C HIS A 24 27.00 25.43 16.36
N PHE A 25 27.62 24.35 15.85
CA PHE A 25 29.08 24.24 15.78
C PHE A 25 29.70 24.51 14.40
N PHE A 26 28.89 24.72 13.36
CA PHE A 26 29.39 24.92 11.98
C PHE A 26 29.25 26.34 11.42
N ASN A 27 28.80 27.32 12.22
CA ASN A 27 28.58 28.66 11.71
C ASN A 27 29.12 29.75 12.66
N ARG A 28 30.46 29.78 12.84
CA ARG A 28 31.25 30.94 13.26
C ARG A 28 32.74 30.60 13.19
N GLY A 29 33.44 31.13 12.19
CA GLY A 29 34.89 30.98 12.09
C GLY A 29 35.42 31.15 10.67
N GLY A 30 34.95 32.17 9.95
CA GLY A 30 35.73 32.73 8.86
C GLY A 30 36.94 33.46 9.45
N ASP A 31 38.08 33.19 8.85
CA ASP A 31 39.36 33.91 8.93
C ASP A 31 40.31 33.63 10.11
N THR A 32 41.50 33.20 9.68
CA THR A 32 42.76 33.02 10.40
C THR A 32 42.92 31.74 11.23
N MET A 33 43.46 30.68 10.62
CA MET A 33 44.75 30.14 11.07
C MET A 33 45.38 29.25 10.00
N ASN A 34 46.59 29.65 9.64
CA ASN A 34 47.46 29.02 8.68
C ASN A 34 47.83 27.59 9.06
N ASN A 35 47.97 26.80 8.01
CA ASN A 35 48.75 25.58 7.91
C ASN A 35 50.08 25.68 8.72
N SER A 36 50.16 25.01 9.86
CA SER A 36 51.46 24.63 10.44
C SER A 36 51.42 23.18 10.93
N ASN A 37 52.07 22.30 10.16
CA ASN A 37 52.34 20.91 10.53
C ASN A 37 53.48 20.87 11.57
N SER A 38 53.37 21.68 12.63
CA SER A 38 54.37 21.78 13.68
C SER A 38 54.11 20.74 14.78
N ARG A 39 55.19 20.21 15.36
CA ARG A 39 55.15 19.20 16.43
C ARG A 39 54.30 19.67 17.63
N SER A 40 54.27 20.98 17.89
CA SER A 40 53.48 21.62 18.95
C SER A 40 51.97 21.58 18.71
N GLY A 41 51.51 21.72 17.46
CA GLY A 41 50.08 21.65 17.12
C GLY A 41 49.49 20.25 17.27
N ARG A 42 50.28 19.21 16.97
CA ARG A 42 49.88 17.81 17.16
C ARG A 42 49.77 17.43 18.64
N ILE A 43 50.67 17.97 19.48
CA ILE A 43 50.64 17.77 20.94
C ILE A 43 49.39 18.45 21.53
N ALA A 44 49.08 19.69 21.13
CA ALA A 44 47.89 20.39 21.60
C ALA A 44 46.59 19.65 21.23
N ARG A 45 46.47 19.16 19.99
CA ARG A 45 45.31 18.37 19.56
C ARG A 45 45.15 17.06 20.34
N ASN A 46 46.24 16.36 20.60
CA ASN A 46 46.21 15.09 21.34
C ASN A 46 45.89 15.30 22.83
N ILE A 47 46.33 16.41 23.43
CA ILE A 47 45.96 16.78 24.82
C ILE A 47 44.46 17.09 24.91
N VAL A 48 43.90 17.83 23.95
CA VAL A 48 42.45 18.12 23.92
C VAL A 48 41.63 16.84 23.78
N LEU A 49 42.03 15.92 22.91
CA LEU A 49 41.36 14.61 22.78
C LEU A 49 41.46 13.76 24.05
N LEU A 50 42.61 13.74 24.72
CA LEU A 50 42.79 13.04 25.99
C LEU A 50 41.93 13.62 27.12
N LEU A 51 41.79 14.94 27.18
CA LEU A 51 40.94 15.61 28.16
C LEU A 51 39.45 15.34 27.91
N LEU A 52 39.02 15.26 26.65
CA LEU A 52 37.64 14.90 26.30
C LEU A 52 37.31 13.44 26.67
N VAL A 53 38.22 12.49 26.40
CA VAL A 53 38.03 11.08 26.80
C VAL A 53 38.01 10.93 28.34
N ALA A 54 38.86 11.68 29.05
CA ALA A 54 38.84 11.73 30.52
C ALA A 54 37.52 12.31 31.07
N ALA A 55 36.98 13.36 30.44
CA ALA A 55 35.70 13.94 30.84
C ALA A 55 34.52 12.97 30.64
N PHE A 56 34.48 12.25 29.51
CA PHE A 56 33.43 11.26 29.24
C PHE A 56 33.50 10.04 30.18
N THR A 57 34.71 9.59 30.54
CA THR A 57 34.88 8.47 31.49
C THR A 57 34.49 8.84 32.92
N VAL A 58 34.80 10.06 33.37
CA VAL A 58 34.34 10.57 34.68
C VAL A 58 32.81 10.75 34.71
N ALA A 59 32.21 11.27 33.64
CA ALA A 59 30.75 11.40 33.55
C ALA A 59 30.04 10.03 33.57
N GLY A 60 30.60 9.01 32.90
CA GLY A 60 30.09 7.64 32.93
C GLY A 60 30.16 6.99 34.32
N MET A 61 31.27 7.20 35.06
CA MET A 61 31.41 6.68 36.43
C MET A 61 30.46 7.36 37.43
N ILE A 62 30.17 8.65 37.27
CA ILE A 62 29.20 9.37 38.12
C ILE A 62 27.76 8.88 37.86
N ALA A 63 27.42 8.55 36.62
CA ALA A 63 26.10 8.01 36.27
C ALA A 63 25.88 6.60 36.88
N ILE A 64 26.89 5.73 36.81
CA ILE A 64 26.83 4.37 37.39
C ILE A 64 26.81 4.44 38.93
N GLY A 65 27.55 5.37 39.54
CA GLY A 65 27.54 5.58 40.99
C GLY A 65 26.20 6.09 41.54
N ARG A 66 25.40 6.79 40.73
CA ARG A 66 24.06 7.28 41.13
C ARG A 66 22.95 6.24 40.98
N MET A 67 23.11 5.21 40.14
CA MET A 67 22.13 4.12 40.02
C MET A 67 22.23 3.08 41.14
N ASN A 68 23.35 3.04 41.88
CA ASN A 68 23.58 2.10 42.98
C ASN A 68 23.25 2.66 44.38
N SER A 69 22.65 3.85 44.49
CA SER A 69 22.34 4.49 45.77
C SER A 69 20.86 4.86 45.88
N THR A 70 19.98 3.86 45.85
CA THR A 70 18.64 4.00 46.43
C THR A 70 18.28 2.69 47.13
N GLN A 71 18.84 2.49 48.32
CA GLN A 71 18.38 1.48 49.27
C GLN A 71 17.48 2.14 50.33
N GLN A 72 16.32 1.51 50.52
CA GLN A 72 15.86 1.02 51.81
C GLN A 72 15.52 2.09 52.88
N THR A 73 14.22 2.34 53.02
CA THR A 73 13.66 2.87 54.28
C THR A 73 12.72 1.82 54.85
N ASP A 74 13.13 1.26 55.99
CA ASP A 74 12.29 0.44 56.86
C ASP A 74 11.24 1.33 57.54
N LEU A 75 9.96 0.98 57.38
CA LEU A 75 8.89 1.41 58.30
C LEU A 75 7.99 0.22 58.64
N ALA A 76 8.03 -0.08 59.94
CA ALA A 76 7.19 -0.93 60.78
C ALA A 76 5.86 -1.47 60.22
N VAL A 77 5.67 -2.78 60.40
CA VAL A 77 4.41 -3.52 60.26
C VAL A 77 3.55 -3.33 61.52
N PRO A 78 2.27 -2.94 61.39
CA PRO A 78 1.24 -3.31 62.34
C PRO A 78 0.60 -4.64 61.91
N GLU A 79 0.55 -5.61 62.81
CA GLU A 79 -0.33 -6.78 62.69
C GLU A 79 -1.79 -6.31 62.64
N ALA A 80 -2.46 -6.55 61.52
CA ALA A 80 -3.91 -6.58 61.43
C ALA A 80 -4.30 -7.73 60.49
N SER A 81 -5.04 -8.68 61.06
CA SER A 81 -5.64 -9.79 60.35
C SER A 81 -6.57 -9.31 59.24
N SER A 82 -6.28 -9.67 58.00
CA SER A 82 -7.28 -9.70 56.94
C SER A 82 -7.03 -10.95 56.08
N GLN A 83 -7.94 -11.92 56.18
CA GLN A 83 -8.11 -12.94 55.16
C GLN A 83 -8.29 -12.23 53.82
N SER A 84 -7.34 -12.43 52.92
CA SER A 84 -7.46 -12.06 51.51
C SER A 84 -7.46 -13.36 50.75
N ASP A 85 -8.64 -13.75 50.25
CA ASP A 85 -8.78 -14.81 49.26
C ASP A 85 -7.93 -14.46 48.04
N ALA A 86 -6.80 -15.15 47.89
CA ALA A 86 -6.06 -15.13 46.64
C ALA A 86 -6.95 -15.76 45.57
N PRO A 87 -7.20 -15.11 44.41
CA PRO A 87 -7.90 -15.78 43.32
C PRO A 87 -7.05 -16.97 42.87
N SER A 88 -7.68 -18.13 42.91
CA SER A 88 -7.16 -19.39 42.39
C SER A 88 -6.59 -19.17 40.98
N ALA A 89 -5.33 -19.53 40.78
CA ALA A 89 -4.65 -19.54 39.47
C ALA A 89 -5.15 -20.70 38.60
N SER A 90 -6.46 -20.82 38.43
CA SER A 90 -7.12 -21.83 37.61
C SER A 90 -8.40 -21.22 37.03
N ASP A 91 -8.22 -20.22 36.15
CA ASP A 91 -9.11 -19.89 35.04
C ASP A 91 -8.57 -18.68 34.26
N VAL A 92 -7.30 -18.73 33.85
CA VAL A 92 -6.91 -17.94 32.67
C VAL A 92 -7.41 -18.75 31.48
N GLN A 93 -8.64 -18.49 31.04
CA GLN A 93 -9.08 -18.98 29.75
C GLN A 93 -8.00 -18.60 28.71
N PRO A 94 -7.62 -19.52 27.80
CA PRO A 94 -6.80 -19.14 26.67
C PRO A 94 -7.41 -17.89 26.03
N PRO A 95 -6.59 -16.93 25.55
CA PRO A 95 -7.14 -15.86 24.73
C PRO A 95 -8.06 -16.51 23.68
N PRO A 96 -9.25 -15.94 23.41
CA PRO A 96 -10.14 -16.50 22.40
C PRO A 96 -9.32 -16.78 21.14
N PRO A 97 -9.55 -17.91 20.45
CA PRO A 97 -8.82 -18.22 19.23
C PRO A 97 -8.81 -16.98 18.34
N LYS A 98 -7.62 -16.61 17.83
CA LYS A 98 -7.48 -15.50 16.89
C LYS A 98 -8.50 -15.68 15.77
N PRO A 99 -9.10 -14.60 15.24
CA PRO A 99 -10.10 -14.73 14.20
C PRO A 99 -9.45 -15.42 12.99
N ASP A 100 -9.95 -16.59 12.60
CA ASP A 100 -9.64 -17.29 11.34
C ASP A 100 -10.33 -16.56 10.16
N SER A 101 -10.15 -15.24 10.09
CA SER A 101 -10.75 -14.38 9.09
C SER A 101 -9.83 -13.24 8.71
N LEU A 102 -9.89 -12.88 7.43
CA LEU A 102 -9.08 -11.83 6.84
C LEU A 102 -9.96 -10.94 5.97
N THR A 103 -9.72 -9.63 6.00
CA THR A 103 -10.34 -8.67 5.09
C THR A 103 -9.32 -8.15 4.10
N ILE A 104 -9.74 -7.94 2.85
CA ILE A 104 -8.89 -7.46 1.77
C ILE A 104 -9.63 -6.33 1.06
N THR A 105 -8.96 -5.20 0.80
CA THR A 105 -9.47 -4.16 -0.10
C THR A 105 -8.52 -3.97 -1.26
N MET A 106 -9.07 -3.97 -2.47
CA MET A 106 -8.32 -3.82 -3.72
C MET A 106 -8.81 -2.58 -4.47
N ALA A 107 -7.86 -1.87 -5.08
CA ALA A 107 -8.16 -0.79 -6.01
C ALA A 107 -7.31 -0.89 -7.28
N GLY A 108 -7.73 -0.15 -8.30
CA GLY A 108 -7.15 -0.21 -9.63
C GLY A 108 -5.87 0.59 -9.80
N ASP A 109 -5.76 1.21 -10.97
CA ASP A 109 -4.48 1.72 -11.46
C ASP A 109 -4.12 3.08 -10.85
N CYS A 110 -2.97 3.14 -10.17
CA CYS A 110 -2.34 4.37 -9.72
C CYS A 110 -1.40 4.88 -10.82
N LEU A 111 -1.97 5.67 -11.74
CA LEU A 111 -1.32 6.15 -12.96
C LEU A 111 -1.33 7.70 -13.04
N LEU A 112 -0.22 8.31 -12.65
CA LEU A 112 -0.09 9.75 -12.48
C LEU A 112 0.09 10.47 -13.83
N HIS A 113 -1.02 10.88 -14.41
CA HIS A 113 -1.06 11.75 -15.58
C HIS A 113 -0.72 13.20 -15.22
N GLU A 114 -0.33 14.01 -16.21
CA GLU A 114 0.15 15.37 -15.99
C GLU A 114 -0.87 16.25 -15.26
N GLY A 115 -2.15 16.19 -15.62
CA GLY A 115 -3.19 17.02 -14.98
C GLY A 115 -3.26 16.82 -13.47
N LEU A 116 -3.30 15.56 -13.02
CA LEU A 116 -3.32 15.23 -11.59
C LEU A 116 -2.04 15.68 -10.88
N ARG A 117 -0.88 15.51 -11.51
CA ARG A 117 0.42 15.94 -10.96
C ARG A 117 0.50 17.46 -10.83
N GLU A 118 0.05 18.20 -11.82
CA GLU A 118 0.05 19.67 -11.76
C GLU A 118 -0.96 20.20 -10.74
N ASN A 119 -2.12 19.55 -10.55
CA ASN A 119 -3.06 19.91 -9.47
C ASN A 119 -2.47 19.69 -8.06
N ALA A 120 -1.49 18.80 -7.93
CA ALA A 120 -0.75 18.57 -6.69
C ALA A 120 0.45 19.49 -6.51
N ARG A 121 0.80 20.34 -7.49
CA ARG A 121 2.04 21.12 -7.42
C ARG A 121 1.96 22.21 -6.34
N VAL A 122 2.94 22.22 -5.45
CA VAL A 122 3.15 23.29 -4.47
C VAL A 122 4.19 24.29 -4.99
N ASP A 123 5.32 23.78 -5.51
CA ASP A 123 6.33 24.59 -6.20
C ASP A 123 7.04 23.78 -7.32
N ASP A 124 8.18 24.27 -7.83
CA ASP A 124 8.89 23.65 -8.95
C ASP A 124 9.28 22.18 -8.69
N ASN A 125 9.55 21.80 -7.43
CA ASN A 125 10.06 20.46 -7.08
C ASN A 125 9.33 19.81 -5.89
N SER A 126 8.14 20.28 -5.52
CA SER A 126 7.35 19.69 -4.43
C SER A 126 5.88 19.56 -4.81
N PHE A 127 5.27 18.49 -4.31
CA PHE A 127 3.89 18.13 -4.58
C PHE A 127 3.18 17.75 -3.28
N ASP A 128 1.90 18.10 -3.17
CA ASP A 128 1.00 17.67 -2.11
C ASP A 128 -0.22 17.03 -2.77
N PHE A 129 -0.39 15.72 -2.54
CA PHE A 129 -1.49 14.92 -3.08
C PHE A 129 -2.61 14.70 -2.04
N SER A 130 -2.44 15.17 -0.79
CA SER A 130 -3.35 14.87 0.31
C SER A 130 -4.77 15.38 0.06
N HIS A 131 -4.88 16.60 -0.48
CA HIS A 131 -6.16 17.21 -0.85
C HIS A 131 -6.91 16.37 -1.89
N GLN A 132 -6.22 15.71 -2.82
CA GLN A 132 -6.83 14.85 -3.84
C GLN A 132 -7.44 13.57 -3.27
N LEU A 133 -7.00 13.13 -2.10
CA LEU A 133 -7.40 11.86 -1.46
C LEU A 133 -8.22 12.07 -0.18
N GLU A 134 -8.44 13.31 0.26
CA GLU A 134 -9.08 13.64 1.55
C GLU A 134 -10.45 12.96 1.76
N LEU A 135 -11.22 12.74 0.69
CA LEU A 135 -12.54 12.10 0.75
C LEU A 135 -12.51 10.58 0.74
N MET A 136 -11.31 9.99 0.65
CA MET A 136 -11.09 8.54 0.66
C MET A 136 -10.63 8.05 2.04
N GLU A 137 -10.54 8.90 3.05
CA GLU A 137 -10.22 8.50 4.43
C GLU A 137 -11.14 7.34 4.88
N GLY A 138 -10.54 6.30 5.46
CA GLY A 138 -11.25 5.09 5.89
C GLY A 138 -11.57 4.06 4.79
N THR A 139 -11.22 4.33 3.52
CA THR A 139 -11.46 3.39 2.40
C THR A 139 -10.62 2.12 2.53
N PHE A 140 -9.36 2.24 2.95
CA PHE A 140 -8.40 1.14 3.07
C PHE A 140 -8.19 0.75 4.54
N CYS A 141 -9.25 0.30 5.19
CA CYS A 141 -9.21 -0.18 6.58
C CYS A 141 -9.11 -1.71 6.71
N ALA A 142 -8.95 -2.43 5.60
CA ALA A 142 -8.79 -3.88 5.61
C ALA A 142 -7.48 -4.32 6.26
N ASP A 143 -7.42 -5.60 6.60
CA ASP A 143 -6.19 -6.25 7.08
C ASP A 143 -5.11 -6.37 5.97
N LEU A 144 -5.51 -6.28 4.69
CA LEU A 144 -4.63 -6.28 3.52
C LEU A 144 -5.17 -5.37 2.41
N ASN A 145 -4.43 -4.31 2.08
CA ASN A 145 -4.81 -3.34 1.03
C ASN A 145 -3.88 -3.42 -0.19
N ILE A 146 -4.45 -3.59 -1.39
CA ILE A 146 -3.68 -3.86 -2.62
C ILE A 146 -4.06 -2.87 -3.74
N VAL A 147 -3.07 -2.30 -4.42
CA VAL A 147 -3.28 -1.44 -5.60
C VAL A 147 -2.30 -1.78 -6.72
N ASN A 148 -2.62 -1.39 -7.97
CA ASN A 148 -1.65 -1.41 -9.05
C ASN A 148 -0.84 -0.12 -9.07
N MET A 149 0.46 -0.22 -8.76
CA MET A 149 1.43 0.86 -8.84
C MET A 149 1.98 0.95 -10.26
N GLU A 150 1.22 1.60 -11.14
CA GLU A 150 1.53 1.67 -12.57
C GLU A 150 2.55 2.73 -12.93
N THR A 151 2.56 3.86 -12.21
CA THR A 151 3.58 4.89 -12.39
C THR A 151 4.90 4.49 -11.75
N PRO A 152 6.02 4.43 -12.50
CA PRO A 152 7.34 4.33 -11.90
C PRO A 152 7.63 5.56 -11.04
N ILE A 153 8.13 5.36 -9.82
CA ILE A 153 8.33 6.41 -8.80
C ILE A 153 9.80 6.76 -8.68
N ASP A 154 10.12 8.04 -8.85
CA ASP A 154 11.46 8.62 -8.78
C ASP A 154 12.55 7.69 -9.36
N ALA A 155 12.33 7.28 -10.60
CA ALA A 155 13.16 6.28 -11.29
C ALA A 155 14.63 6.69 -11.42
N HIS A 156 14.96 7.96 -11.16
CA HIS A 156 16.31 8.50 -11.23
C HIS A 156 16.92 8.84 -9.86
N GLY A 157 16.16 8.73 -8.77
CA GLY A 157 16.61 9.04 -7.41
C GLY A 157 16.89 10.53 -7.19
N ASP A 158 16.34 11.41 -8.03
CA ASP A 158 16.60 12.85 -8.02
C ASP A 158 15.34 13.70 -7.86
N ASN A 159 14.16 13.08 -7.87
CA ASN A 159 12.82 13.66 -7.86
C ASN A 159 12.61 14.80 -8.88
N LYS A 160 13.39 14.84 -9.97
CA LYS A 160 13.43 15.98 -10.91
C LYS A 160 13.03 15.63 -12.33
N LYS A 161 13.34 14.43 -12.79
CA LYS A 161 13.05 14.00 -14.17
C LYS A 161 11.61 13.48 -14.32
N LEU A 162 10.67 14.22 -13.75
CA LEU A 162 9.27 13.83 -13.73
C LEU A 162 8.67 13.93 -15.14
N ARG A 163 7.86 12.95 -15.51
CA ARG A 163 7.25 12.87 -16.85
C ARG A 163 5.94 12.10 -16.75
N GLY A 164 4.92 12.52 -17.48
CA GLY A 164 3.71 11.71 -17.66
C GLY A 164 3.78 10.90 -18.95
N TYR A 165 2.65 10.80 -19.64
CA TYR A 165 2.54 9.99 -20.85
C TYR A 165 3.52 10.45 -21.95
N PRO A 166 4.17 9.56 -22.72
CA PRO A 166 3.96 8.10 -22.80
C PRO A 166 4.87 7.25 -21.91
N CYS A 167 5.79 7.86 -21.17
CA CYS A 167 6.76 7.12 -20.36
C CYS A 167 6.84 7.78 -18.98
N PHE A 168 6.16 7.22 -18.01
CA PHE A 168 5.91 7.85 -16.74
C PHE A 168 7.14 7.85 -15.84
N ASN A 169 7.25 8.90 -15.03
CA ASN A 169 8.13 8.98 -13.88
C ASN A 169 7.48 9.97 -12.89
N GLY A 170 6.86 9.42 -11.85
CA GLY A 170 6.15 10.17 -10.81
C GLY A 170 7.07 10.62 -9.68
N PRO A 171 6.70 11.69 -8.95
CA PRO A 171 7.43 12.14 -7.78
C PRO A 171 7.22 11.18 -6.60
N ILE A 172 8.16 11.18 -5.63
CA ILE A 172 8.04 10.32 -4.44
C ILE A 172 6.79 10.64 -3.61
N GLU A 173 6.37 11.90 -3.57
CA GLU A 173 5.21 12.39 -2.85
C GLU A 173 3.89 11.73 -3.31
N TYR A 174 3.83 11.26 -4.56
CA TYR A 174 2.67 10.50 -5.05
C TYR A 174 2.58 9.12 -4.39
N ALA A 175 3.71 8.44 -4.21
CA ALA A 175 3.75 7.15 -3.53
C ALA A 175 3.60 7.31 -2.01
N GLU A 176 4.10 8.41 -1.43
CA GLU A 176 3.86 8.75 -0.01
C GLU A 176 2.36 8.90 0.27
N ALA A 177 1.64 9.65 -0.58
CA ALA A 177 0.19 9.79 -0.44
C ALA A 177 -0.57 8.47 -0.59
N ILE A 178 -0.08 7.55 -1.43
CA ILE A 178 -0.63 6.19 -1.53
C ILE A 178 -0.33 5.37 -0.27
N ALA A 179 0.88 5.47 0.27
CA ALA A 179 1.24 4.81 1.53
C ALA A 179 0.38 5.32 2.70
N ASP A 180 0.13 6.62 2.77
CA ASP A 180 -0.69 7.27 3.80
C ASP A 180 -2.16 6.81 3.77
N MET A 181 -2.66 6.34 2.63
CA MET A 181 -3.99 5.70 2.56
C MET A 181 -4.04 4.36 3.31
N GLY A 182 -2.91 3.73 3.61
CA GLY A 182 -2.84 2.43 4.27
C GLY A 182 -2.60 1.25 3.32
N ILE A 183 -2.01 1.49 2.15
CA ILE A 183 -1.70 0.43 1.18
C ILE A 183 -0.58 -0.47 1.71
N ASP A 184 -0.79 -1.78 1.62
CA ASP A 184 0.17 -2.80 2.03
C ASP A 184 1.01 -3.33 0.87
N VAL A 185 0.37 -3.52 -0.29
CA VAL A 185 0.97 -4.18 -1.46
C VAL A 185 0.73 -3.37 -2.73
N GLY A 186 1.83 -3.01 -3.39
CA GLY A 186 1.85 -2.38 -4.70
C GLY A 186 2.21 -3.38 -5.80
N ILE A 187 1.29 -3.62 -6.72
CA ILE A 187 1.57 -4.43 -7.90
C ILE A 187 2.38 -3.60 -8.90
N THR A 188 3.51 -4.15 -9.35
CA THR A 188 4.44 -3.45 -10.27
C THR A 188 4.58 -4.15 -11.62
N ALA A 189 3.96 -5.32 -11.80
CA ALA A 189 3.84 -5.98 -13.10
C ALA A 189 2.74 -5.32 -13.94
N ASN A 190 3.10 -4.30 -14.69
CA ASN A 190 2.23 -3.57 -15.62
C ASN A 190 3.02 -3.13 -16.85
N ASN A 191 2.34 -2.53 -17.83
CA ASN A 191 2.96 -2.11 -19.09
C ASN A 191 4.00 -0.97 -18.91
N HIS A 192 3.90 -0.16 -17.84
CA HIS A 192 4.77 0.97 -17.56
C HIS A 192 6.00 0.66 -16.70
N CYS A 193 6.12 -0.58 -16.20
CA CYS A 193 7.23 -1.01 -15.34
C CYS A 193 8.64 -0.83 -15.95
N LEU A 194 8.75 -0.64 -17.28
CA LEU A 194 10.00 -0.46 -18.00
C LEU A 194 10.23 0.94 -18.57
N ASP A 195 9.38 1.93 -18.28
CA ASP A 195 9.45 3.27 -18.90
C ASP A 195 10.79 3.99 -18.70
N ASN A 196 11.52 3.64 -17.64
CA ASN A 196 12.84 4.18 -17.30
C ASN A 196 13.95 3.12 -17.33
N GLY A 197 13.70 1.99 -18.00
CA GLY A 197 14.62 0.88 -18.17
C GLY A 197 14.97 0.17 -16.86
N TRP A 198 16.06 -0.60 -16.87
CA TRP A 198 16.48 -1.43 -15.74
C TRP A 198 16.70 -0.64 -14.44
N ASN A 199 17.46 0.44 -14.50
CA ASN A 199 17.74 1.23 -13.30
C ASN A 199 16.47 1.89 -12.75
N GLY A 200 15.56 2.31 -13.64
CA GLY A 200 14.26 2.84 -13.24
C GLY A 200 13.38 1.81 -12.55
N LEU A 201 13.33 0.57 -13.06
CA LEU A 201 12.63 -0.54 -12.41
C LEU A 201 13.20 -0.81 -11.01
N VAL A 202 14.53 -0.89 -10.86
CA VAL A 202 15.18 -1.14 -9.57
C VAL A 202 14.90 0.00 -8.58
N ASN A 203 15.03 1.25 -9.02
CA ASN A 203 14.76 2.41 -8.17
C ASN A 203 13.29 2.48 -7.77
N ASN A 204 12.37 2.22 -8.70
CA ASN A 204 10.94 2.16 -8.41
C ASN A 204 10.62 1.16 -7.28
N ILE A 205 11.13 -0.07 -7.39
CA ILE A 205 10.95 -1.10 -6.35
C ILE A 205 11.47 -0.60 -5.00
N ASN A 206 12.69 -0.06 -4.97
CA ASN A 206 13.31 0.41 -3.73
C ASN A 206 12.57 1.59 -3.10
N ASN A 207 12.12 2.54 -3.92
CA ASN A 207 11.40 3.73 -3.46
C ASN A 207 10.04 3.36 -2.84
N ILE A 208 9.28 2.47 -3.50
CA ILE A 208 7.99 2.00 -2.96
C ILE A 208 8.19 1.23 -1.65
N ARG A 209 9.18 0.32 -1.61
CA ARG A 209 9.48 -0.46 -0.40
C ARG A 209 9.99 0.37 0.77
N ALA A 210 10.69 1.47 0.50
CA ALA A 210 11.13 2.39 1.54
C ALA A 210 9.96 3.05 2.29
N LEU A 211 8.77 3.08 1.68
CA LEU A 211 7.53 3.57 2.29
C LEU A 211 6.76 2.47 3.06
N GLY A 212 7.29 1.25 3.12
CA GLY A 212 6.64 0.13 3.80
C GLY A 212 5.61 -0.63 2.94
N ILE A 213 5.52 -0.31 1.64
CA ILE A 213 4.67 -1.04 0.69
C ILE A 213 5.47 -2.19 0.07
N ASP A 214 4.97 -3.42 0.20
CA ASP A 214 5.54 -4.56 -0.48
C ASP A 214 5.29 -4.48 -1.99
N THR A 215 6.28 -4.88 -2.81
CA THR A 215 6.13 -4.86 -4.28
C THR A 215 6.13 -6.26 -4.87
N ILE A 216 5.19 -6.53 -5.77
CA ILE A 216 5.02 -7.83 -6.43
C ILE A 216 4.97 -7.66 -7.95
N GLY A 217 5.60 -8.59 -8.68
CA GLY A 217 5.51 -8.67 -10.14
C GLY A 217 6.74 -8.16 -10.90
N THR A 218 7.61 -7.41 -10.23
CA THR A 218 8.94 -7.05 -10.73
C THR A 218 10.02 -7.33 -9.70
N TYR A 219 11.22 -7.68 -10.16
CA TYR A 219 12.27 -8.21 -9.30
C TYR A 219 13.66 -7.69 -9.69
N THR A 220 14.50 -7.54 -8.67
CA THR A 220 15.88 -7.04 -8.80
C THR A 220 16.91 -8.16 -8.93
N SER A 221 16.53 -9.41 -8.61
CA SER A 221 17.40 -10.58 -8.69
C SER A 221 16.65 -11.88 -9.00
N PRO A 222 17.33 -12.92 -9.52
CA PRO A 222 16.76 -14.26 -9.65
C PRO A 222 16.33 -14.88 -8.32
N GLU A 223 17.05 -14.62 -7.23
CA GLU A 223 16.75 -15.14 -5.90
C GLU A 223 15.38 -14.61 -5.44
N GLU A 224 15.20 -13.30 -5.54
CA GLU A 224 13.94 -12.62 -5.22
C GLU A 224 12.78 -13.11 -6.10
N ARG A 225 13.01 -13.30 -7.40
CA ARG A 225 12.00 -13.85 -8.33
C ARG A 225 11.56 -15.27 -7.94
N ASN A 226 12.44 -16.05 -7.33
CA ASN A 226 12.16 -17.44 -6.96
C ASN A 226 11.52 -17.58 -5.58
N GLU A 227 11.41 -16.50 -4.82
CA GLU A 227 10.75 -16.46 -3.51
C GLU A 227 9.26 -16.14 -3.69
N PRO A 228 8.34 -17.09 -3.43
CA PRO A 228 6.92 -16.84 -3.54
C PRO A 228 6.45 -15.86 -2.45
N TYR A 229 5.68 -14.85 -2.84
CA TYR A 229 5.11 -13.91 -1.89
C TYR A 229 3.91 -14.53 -1.16
N ILE A 230 4.08 -14.80 0.13
CA ILE A 230 3.02 -15.25 1.03
C ILE A 230 3.01 -14.37 2.27
N ARG A 231 1.86 -13.78 2.59
CA ARG A 231 1.66 -13.02 3.82
C ARG A 231 0.71 -13.77 4.73
N GLU A 232 1.14 -14.04 5.96
CA GLU A 232 0.28 -14.63 7.00
C GLU A 232 -0.37 -13.52 7.82
N ILE A 233 -1.69 -13.45 7.77
CA ILE A 233 -2.47 -12.40 8.43
C ILE A 233 -3.65 -13.08 9.13
N ASN A 234 -3.83 -12.80 10.42
CA ASN A 234 -4.89 -13.43 11.23
C ASN A 234 -4.93 -14.97 11.11
N GLY A 235 -3.77 -15.63 10.96
CA GLY A 235 -3.67 -17.09 10.82
C GLY A 235 -4.07 -17.65 9.45
N ILE A 236 -4.31 -16.80 8.46
CA ILE A 236 -4.54 -17.17 7.06
C ILE A 236 -3.32 -16.79 6.23
N LYS A 237 -2.80 -17.73 5.43
CA LYS A 237 -1.70 -17.49 4.50
C LYS A 237 -2.23 -17.11 3.12
N VAL A 238 -2.09 -15.84 2.73
CA VAL A 238 -2.47 -15.36 1.41
C VAL A 238 -1.24 -15.28 0.51
N GLY A 239 -1.29 -16.01 -0.61
CA GLY A 239 -0.30 -15.92 -1.69
C GLY A 239 -0.75 -14.93 -2.76
N ILE A 240 0.19 -14.17 -3.32
CA ILE A 240 -0.10 -13.23 -4.41
C ILE A 240 0.86 -13.47 -5.57
N VAL A 241 0.30 -13.58 -6.78
CA VAL A 241 1.06 -13.56 -8.03
C VAL A 241 0.67 -12.35 -8.86
N ALA A 242 1.62 -11.77 -9.59
CA ALA A 242 1.35 -10.64 -10.47
C ALA A 242 1.99 -10.84 -11.84
N PHE A 243 1.24 -10.54 -12.90
CA PHE A 243 1.68 -10.72 -14.29
C PHE A 243 1.19 -9.60 -15.19
N THR A 244 1.96 -9.30 -16.24
CA THR A 244 1.56 -8.33 -17.28
C THR A 244 1.62 -8.92 -18.68
N ASP A 245 0.63 -8.61 -19.51
CA ASP A 245 0.58 -9.02 -20.92
C ASP A 245 1.68 -8.35 -21.76
N ASN A 246 2.03 -7.10 -21.46
CA ASN A 246 2.93 -6.31 -22.30
C ASN A 246 3.74 -5.30 -21.49
N THR A 247 4.64 -4.59 -22.16
CA THR A 247 5.57 -3.59 -21.58
C THR A 247 5.69 -2.37 -22.50
N ASN A 248 4.61 -2.01 -23.21
CA ASN A 248 4.60 -0.96 -24.24
C ASN A 248 5.69 -1.13 -25.33
N GLY A 249 6.08 -2.37 -25.60
CA GLY A 249 7.14 -2.72 -26.56
C GLY A 249 8.57 -2.58 -26.02
N LEU A 250 8.75 -2.09 -24.80
CA LEU A 250 10.04 -1.98 -24.13
C LEU A 250 10.54 -3.36 -23.69
N LYS A 251 11.86 -3.56 -23.73
CA LYS A 251 12.50 -4.84 -23.38
C LYS A 251 13.77 -4.61 -22.59
N LEU A 252 14.03 -5.53 -21.68
CA LEU A 252 15.33 -5.64 -21.02
C LEU A 252 16.25 -6.56 -21.82
N GLU A 253 17.53 -6.58 -21.44
CA GLU A 253 18.42 -7.65 -21.87
C GLU A 253 17.88 -9.01 -21.39
N LYS A 254 17.96 -10.04 -22.24
CA LYS A 254 17.38 -11.36 -21.96
C LYS A 254 17.81 -11.97 -20.61
N SER A 255 19.05 -11.71 -20.20
CA SER A 255 19.60 -12.18 -18.92
C SER A 255 18.90 -11.59 -17.71
N ARG A 256 18.31 -10.39 -17.83
CA ARG A 256 17.52 -9.73 -16.79
C ARG A 256 16.05 -10.01 -16.95
N GLU A 257 15.55 -9.97 -18.19
CA GLU A 257 14.13 -10.16 -18.51
C GLU A 257 13.57 -11.48 -17.95
N SER A 258 14.39 -12.54 -17.88
CA SER A 258 13.97 -13.85 -17.36
C SER A 258 13.58 -13.87 -15.89
N TYR A 259 14.03 -12.89 -15.09
CA TYR A 259 13.66 -12.80 -13.67
C TYR A 259 12.99 -11.48 -13.30
N ALA A 260 13.30 -10.39 -14.00
CA ALA A 260 12.87 -9.05 -13.62
C ALA A 260 11.37 -8.82 -13.77
N LEU A 261 10.68 -9.60 -14.62
CA LEU A 261 9.29 -9.40 -14.98
C LEU A 261 8.55 -10.73 -15.09
N CYS A 262 7.30 -10.75 -14.63
CA CYS A 262 6.37 -11.85 -14.88
C CYS A 262 5.47 -11.54 -16.08
N ARG A 263 5.73 -12.17 -17.22
CA ARG A 263 4.91 -12.00 -18.44
C ARG A 263 3.76 -12.99 -18.53
N LEU A 264 2.58 -12.50 -18.92
CA LEU A 264 1.40 -13.31 -19.16
C LEU A 264 1.39 -13.90 -20.57
N ASP A 265 2.24 -14.89 -20.82
CA ASP A 265 2.28 -15.54 -22.14
C ASP A 265 1.21 -16.65 -22.26
N LYS A 266 1.06 -17.46 -21.21
CA LYS A 266 0.17 -18.63 -21.17
C LYS A 266 -0.32 -18.87 -19.75
N ALA A 267 -1.50 -19.46 -19.58
CA ALA A 267 -2.03 -19.78 -18.25
C ALA A 267 -1.05 -20.64 -17.43
N SER A 268 -0.31 -21.55 -18.07
CA SER A 268 0.59 -22.46 -17.34
C SER A 268 1.70 -21.74 -16.58
N THR A 269 2.19 -20.57 -17.04
CA THR A 269 3.24 -19.85 -16.30
C THR A 269 2.71 -19.26 -15.00
N VAL A 270 1.46 -18.83 -14.98
CA VAL A 270 0.80 -18.37 -13.75
C VAL A 270 0.53 -19.57 -12.84
N ILE A 271 0.02 -20.67 -13.40
CA ILE A 271 -0.29 -21.90 -12.65
C ILE A 271 0.98 -22.48 -11.98
N GLU A 272 2.13 -22.44 -12.66
CA GLU A 272 3.41 -22.84 -12.07
C GLU A 272 3.79 -22.00 -10.83
N GLU A 273 3.47 -20.71 -10.80
CA GLU A 273 3.67 -19.87 -9.61
C GLU A 273 2.61 -20.13 -8.53
N VAL A 274 1.37 -20.40 -8.92
CA VAL A 274 0.29 -20.85 -8.02
C VAL A 274 0.70 -22.13 -7.30
N ASP A 275 1.24 -23.11 -8.02
CA ASP A 275 1.73 -24.38 -7.45
C ASP A 275 2.87 -24.15 -6.45
N LYS A 276 3.80 -23.23 -6.74
CA LYS A 276 4.87 -22.85 -5.79
C LYS A 276 4.30 -22.24 -4.52
N LEU A 277 3.33 -21.33 -4.62
CA LEU A 277 2.64 -20.76 -3.47
C LEU A 277 1.94 -21.84 -2.64
N ARG A 278 1.19 -22.74 -3.28
CA ARG A 278 0.53 -23.86 -2.60
C ARG A 278 1.53 -24.79 -1.91
N ALA A 279 2.63 -25.11 -2.56
CA ALA A 279 3.69 -25.95 -1.98
C ALA A 279 4.33 -25.32 -0.74
N GLN A 280 4.32 -23.99 -0.63
CA GLN A 280 4.77 -23.24 0.54
C GLN A 280 3.65 -22.92 1.56
N GLY A 281 2.46 -23.48 1.34
CA GLY A 281 1.34 -23.42 2.28
C GLY A 281 0.45 -22.20 2.12
N ALA A 282 0.43 -21.53 0.96
CA ALA A 282 -0.60 -20.53 0.67
C ALA A 282 -2.00 -21.18 0.65
N GLU A 283 -2.93 -20.57 1.38
CA GLU A 283 -4.28 -21.09 1.60
C GLU A 283 -5.31 -20.39 0.71
N TYR A 284 -5.06 -19.12 0.39
CA TYR A 284 -5.83 -18.35 -0.57
C TYR A 284 -4.87 -17.64 -1.53
N ILE A 285 -5.13 -17.67 -2.84
CA ILE A 285 -4.24 -17.11 -3.86
C ILE A 285 -4.96 -16.04 -4.69
N ILE A 286 -4.38 -14.85 -4.67
CA ILE A 286 -4.78 -13.71 -5.48
C ILE A 286 -3.86 -13.61 -6.69
N ALA A 287 -4.43 -13.49 -7.89
CA ALA A 287 -3.70 -13.18 -9.10
C ALA A 287 -4.02 -11.75 -9.55
N SER A 288 -3.03 -10.86 -9.50
CA SER A 288 -3.14 -9.55 -10.14
C SER A 288 -2.64 -9.62 -11.58
N ILE A 289 -3.50 -9.32 -12.54
CA ILE A 289 -3.16 -9.49 -13.95
C ILE A 289 -3.45 -8.21 -14.74
N HIS A 290 -2.41 -7.69 -15.39
CA HIS A 290 -2.46 -6.50 -16.23
C HIS A 290 -2.67 -6.91 -17.69
N TRP A 291 -3.91 -6.87 -18.19
CA TRP A 291 -4.30 -7.56 -19.43
C TRP A 291 -5.39 -6.90 -20.28
N GLY A 292 -5.59 -7.45 -21.47
CA GLY A 292 -6.78 -7.13 -22.28
C GLY A 292 -6.56 -5.95 -23.23
N GLU A 293 -7.65 -5.23 -23.50
CA GLU A 293 -7.70 -4.12 -24.45
C GLU A 293 -8.14 -2.84 -23.73
N GLU A 294 -7.44 -1.74 -24.00
CA GLU A 294 -7.73 -0.46 -23.38
C GLU A 294 -9.12 0.07 -23.78
N TYR A 295 -9.81 0.69 -22.81
CA TYR A 295 -11.04 1.46 -22.98
C TYR A 295 -12.28 0.67 -23.42
N THR A 296 -12.27 -0.66 -23.26
CA THR A 296 -13.45 -1.51 -23.47
C THR A 296 -14.11 -1.88 -22.15
N ASP A 297 -15.42 -1.69 -22.05
CA ASP A 297 -16.18 -2.03 -20.83
C ASP A 297 -16.36 -3.56 -20.68
N GLU A 298 -16.20 -4.31 -21.78
CA GLU A 298 -16.31 -5.77 -21.79
C GLU A 298 -14.92 -6.41 -21.99
N PRO A 299 -14.59 -7.48 -21.26
CA PRO A 299 -13.36 -8.22 -21.46
C PRO A 299 -13.40 -8.97 -22.79
N ILE A 300 -12.32 -8.91 -23.55
CA ILE A 300 -12.18 -9.67 -24.79
C ILE A 300 -12.14 -11.18 -24.50
N GLY A 301 -12.55 -12.01 -25.46
CA GLY A 301 -12.70 -13.46 -25.26
C GLY A 301 -11.42 -14.19 -24.79
N ARG A 302 -10.23 -13.70 -25.15
CA ARG A 302 -8.95 -14.23 -24.64
C ARG A 302 -8.82 -14.03 -23.13
N VAL A 303 -9.20 -12.86 -22.61
CA VAL A 303 -9.13 -12.54 -21.17
C VAL A 303 -10.12 -13.39 -20.40
N VAL A 304 -11.35 -13.55 -20.89
CA VAL A 304 -12.36 -14.45 -20.29
C VAL A 304 -11.85 -15.90 -20.24
N THR A 305 -11.27 -16.39 -21.35
CA THR A 305 -10.70 -17.74 -21.41
C THR A 305 -9.50 -17.91 -20.47
N MET A 306 -8.65 -16.88 -20.35
CA MET A 306 -7.51 -16.89 -19.44
C MET A 306 -7.99 -16.93 -17.99
N ALA A 307 -8.93 -16.06 -17.59
CA ALA A 307 -9.47 -16.02 -16.24
C ALA A 307 -10.04 -17.38 -15.80
N GLN A 308 -10.84 -18.03 -16.67
CA GLN A 308 -11.35 -19.38 -16.42
C GLN A 308 -10.21 -20.37 -16.14
N ARG A 309 -9.18 -20.41 -16.99
CA ARG A 309 -8.03 -21.32 -16.84
C ARG A 309 -7.23 -21.05 -15.57
N LEU A 310 -7.10 -19.79 -15.16
CA LEU A 310 -6.41 -19.43 -13.92
C LEU A 310 -7.20 -19.90 -12.69
N CYS A 311 -8.52 -19.74 -12.70
CA CYS A 311 -9.40 -20.23 -11.64
C CYS A 311 -9.34 -21.76 -11.52
N GLU A 312 -9.48 -22.48 -12.64
CA GLU A 312 -9.31 -23.94 -12.72
C GLU A 312 -7.92 -24.39 -12.24
N GLY A 313 -6.91 -23.56 -12.52
CA GLY A 313 -5.51 -23.75 -12.15
C GLY A 313 -5.15 -23.40 -10.71
N GLY A 314 -6.12 -23.05 -9.85
CA GLY A 314 -5.90 -22.89 -8.41
C GLY A 314 -5.88 -21.46 -7.89
N VAL A 315 -6.10 -20.45 -8.74
CA VAL A 315 -6.34 -19.06 -8.31
C VAL A 315 -7.72 -18.97 -7.65
N ASP A 316 -7.83 -18.23 -6.55
CA ASP A 316 -9.10 -18.02 -5.83
C ASP A 316 -9.72 -16.64 -6.11
N LEU A 317 -8.90 -15.63 -6.38
CA LEU A 317 -9.34 -14.29 -6.73
C LEU A 317 -8.46 -13.71 -7.84
N ILE A 318 -9.08 -13.07 -8.83
CA ILE A 318 -8.40 -12.34 -9.89
C ILE A 318 -8.71 -10.86 -9.75
N MET A 319 -7.67 -10.02 -9.65
CA MET A 319 -7.76 -8.57 -9.75
C MET A 319 -7.14 -8.11 -11.08
N GLY A 320 -7.99 -7.70 -12.00
CA GLY A 320 -7.60 -7.25 -13.34
C GLY A 320 -7.31 -5.75 -13.40
N HIS A 321 -6.39 -5.41 -14.31
CA HIS A 321 -5.90 -4.06 -14.58
C HIS A 321 -5.62 -3.91 -16.09
N HIS A 322 -5.26 -2.70 -16.55
CA HIS A 322 -4.88 -2.31 -17.92
C HIS A 322 -5.98 -1.69 -18.80
N PRO A 323 -7.25 -2.14 -18.80
CA PRO A 323 -8.26 -1.49 -19.63
C PRO A 323 -8.46 -0.01 -19.32
N HIS A 324 -7.97 0.47 -18.17
CA HIS A 324 -8.12 1.84 -17.65
C HIS A 324 -9.58 2.28 -17.42
N VAL A 325 -10.53 1.37 -17.64
CA VAL A 325 -11.95 1.49 -17.37
C VAL A 325 -12.39 0.30 -16.54
N VAL A 326 -13.49 0.44 -15.81
CA VAL A 326 -14.10 -0.69 -15.09
C VAL A 326 -14.56 -1.77 -16.07
N GLN A 327 -14.44 -3.03 -15.66
CA GLN A 327 -15.02 -4.18 -16.35
C GLN A 327 -15.77 -5.07 -15.34
N PRO A 328 -16.61 -6.03 -15.78
CA PRO A 328 -17.50 -6.77 -14.89
C PRO A 328 -16.78 -7.50 -13.75
N ILE A 329 -17.51 -7.65 -12.66
CA ILE A 329 -17.19 -8.58 -11.58
C ILE A 329 -17.98 -9.85 -11.84
N LYS A 330 -17.33 -11.01 -11.75
CA LYS A 330 -17.95 -12.31 -11.95
C LYS A 330 -17.53 -13.30 -10.88
N LYS A 331 -18.50 -14.06 -10.36
CA LYS A 331 -18.22 -15.24 -9.55
C LYS A 331 -18.24 -16.47 -10.46
N LEU A 332 -17.11 -17.15 -10.58
CA LEU A 332 -16.98 -18.38 -11.36
C LEU A 332 -16.91 -19.57 -10.41
N THR A 333 -17.77 -20.56 -10.60
CA THR A 333 -17.60 -21.87 -9.96
C THR A 333 -16.87 -22.78 -10.94
N VAL A 334 -15.71 -23.28 -10.52
CA VAL A 334 -14.82 -24.11 -11.34
C VAL A 334 -14.51 -25.44 -10.67
N THR A 335 -14.27 -26.46 -11.48
CA THR A 335 -13.74 -27.74 -11.00
C THR A 335 -12.23 -27.74 -11.17
N ARG A 336 -11.49 -27.89 -10.07
CA ARG A 336 -10.02 -27.97 -10.09
C ARG A 336 -9.54 -29.38 -10.47
N ALA A 337 -8.24 -29.51 -10.73
CA ALA A 337 -7.63 -30.77 -11.16
C ALA A 337 -7.81 -31.93 -10.16
N ASP A 338 -8.00 -31.61 -8.87
CA ASP A 338 -8.29 -32.57 -7.80
C ASP A 338 -9.77 -32.97 -7.71
N GLY A 339 -10.60 -32.45 -8.61
CA GLY A 339 -12.05 -32.69 -8.65
C GLY A 339 -12.86 -31.82 -7.69
N SER A 340 -12.21 -30.94 -6.93
CA SER A 340 -12.92 -30.04 -6.01
C SER A 340 -13.60 -28.91 -6.77
N GLU A 341 -14.82 -28.57 -6.34
CA GLU A 341 -15.48 -27.34 -6.78
C GLU A 341 -15.02 -26.16 -5.92
N ARG A 342 -14.71 -25.05 -6.58
CA ARG A 342 -14.25 -23.81 -5.95
C ARG A 342 -14.90 -22.62 -6.62
N ASP A 343 -15.29 -21.65 -5.79
CA ASP A 343 -15.69 -20.35 -6.25
C ASP A 343 -14.47 -19.46 -6.41
N CYS A 344 -14.45 -18.68 -7.49
CA CYS A 344 -13.42 -17.71 -7.79
C CYS A 344 -14.07 -16.35 -8.11
N LEU A 345 -13.60 -15.29 -7.44
CA LEU A 345 -14.03 -13.93 -7.74
C LEU A 345 -13.11 -13.35 -8.82
N VAL A 346 -13.68 -12.97 -9.95
CA VAL A 346 -12.97 -12.38 -11.08
C VAL A 346 -13.41 -10.94 -11.25
N ILE A 347 -12.49 -10.02 -10.98
CA ILE A 347 -12.65 -8.60 -11.29
C ILE A 347 -11.86 -8.37 -12.57
N TYR A 348 -12.53 -8.21 -13.71
CA TYR A 348 -11.82 -8.15 -15.00
C TYR A 348 -10.98 -6.88 -15.17
N SER A 349 -11.43 -5.78 -14.59
CA SER A 349 -10.69 -4.51 -14.49
C SER A 349 -11.30 -3.63 -13.40
N LEU A 350 -10.45 -3.13 -12.49
CA LEU A 350 -10.83 -2.14 -11.48
C LEU A 350 -10.87 -0.69 -12.04
N GLY A 351 -10.31 -0.48 -13.23
CA GLY A 351 -10.15 0.85 -13.83
C GLY A 351 -9.06 1.68 -13.15
N ASN A 352 -8.98 2.96 -13.51
CA ASN A 352 -8.00 3.89 -12.99
C ASN A 352 -8.39 4.43 -11.60
N TYR A 353 -7.69 4.02 -10.54
CA TYR A 353 -7.99 4.48 -9.19
C TYR A 353 -7.51 5.91 -8.95
N PHE A 354 -6.19 6.14 -8.95
CA PHE A 354 -5.61 7.45 -8.68
C PHE A 354 -4.95 8.02 -9.93
N ALA A 355 -5.75 8.32 -10.96
CA ALA A 355 -5.29 8.81 -12.25
C ALA A 355 -6.23 9.84 -12.86
N SER A 356 -5.71 10.71 -13.73
CA SER A 356 -6.51 11.70 -14.47
C SER A 356 -6.42 11.53 -16.00
N GLN A 357 -6.45 10.28 -16.49
CA GLN A 357 -6.36 10.03 -17.93
C GLN A 357 -7.49 10.73 -18.68
N GLY A 358 -7.13 11.61 -19.61
CA GLY A 358 -8.07 12.46 -20.34
C GLY A 358 -8.66 11.76 -21.56
N ARG A 359 -9.81 11.10 -21.38
CA ARG A 359 -10.59 10.52 -22.49
C ARG A 359 -11.88 11.32 -22.73
N PRO A 360 -12.31 11.54 -23.98
CA PRO A 360 -13.52 12.32 -24.28
C PRO A 360 -14.81 11.76 -23.67
N ASP A 361 -14.88 10.45 -23.46
CA ASP A 361 -16.03 9.77 -22.87
C ASP A 361 -16.01 9.77 -21.33
N GLY A 362 -14.94 10.27 -20.71
CA GLY A 362 -14.77 10.35 -19.26
C GLY A 362 -14.66 9.01 -18.52
N ARG A 363 -14.68 7.87 -19.23
CA ARG A 363 -14.74 6.53 -18.60
C ARG A 363 -13.47 6.18 -17.82
N THR A 364 -12.33 6.71 -18.23
CA THR A 364 -11.03 6.48 -17.58
C THR A 364 -10.82 7.23 -16.26
N ARG A 365 -11.83 7.97 -15.81
CA ARG A 365 -11.88 8.59 -14.48
C ARG A 365 -12.82 7.84 -13.54
N GLN A 366 -13.39 6.73 -13.99
CA GLN A 366 -14.35 5.91 -13.25
C GLN A 366 -13.64 4.63 -12.80
N THR A 367 -13.82 4.28 -11.54
CA THR A 367 -13.15 3.16 -10.90
C THR A 367 -14.03 2.61 -9.77
N MET A 368 -13.51 1.61 -9.08
CA MET A 368 -14.14 1.06 -7.90
C MET A 368 -13.07 0.49 -6.97
N THR A 369 -13.37 0.47 -5.68
CA THR A 369 -12.70 -0.43 -4.75
C THR A 369 -13.53 -1.70 -4.63
N VAL A 370 -12.87 -2.86 -4.45
CA VAL A 370 -13.53 -4.11 -4.13
C VAL A 370 -12.98 -4.63 -2.80
N SER A 371 -13.86 -4.86 -1.85
CA SER A 371 -13.52 -5.41 -0.55
C SER A 371 -14.05 -6.83 -0.42
N ALA A 372 -13.28 -7.69 0.22
CA ALA A 372 -13.56 -9.11 0.37
C ALA A 372 -13.25 -9.58 1.79
N ARG A 373 -14.06 -10.50 2.30
CA ARG A 373 -13.83 -11.20 3.56
C ARG A 373 -13.57 -12.67 3.30
N LEU A 374 -12.46 -13.15 3.82
CA LEU A 374 -12.08 -14.54 3.82
C LEU A 374 -12.29 -15.13 5.21
N GLU A 375 -12.79 -16.36 5.28
CA GLU A 375 -12.89 -17.12 6.52
C GLU A 375 -12.47 -18.57 6.30
N ARG A 376 -11.87 -19.16 7.32
CA ARG A 376 -11.62 -20.60 7.37
C ARG A 376 -12.89 -21.33 7.79
N GLY A 377 -13.37 -22.23 6.95
CA GLY A 377 -14.47 -23.13 7.31
C GLY A 377 -14.04 -24.17 8.35
N GLU A 378 -14.99 -24.88 8.94
CA GLU A 378 -14.73 -25.99 9.89
C GLU A 378 -13.90 -27.12 9.27
N ASP A 379 -13.91 -27.24 7.93
CA ASP A 379 -13.09 -28.18 7.16
C ASP A 379 -11.65 -27.69 6.93
N GLY A 380 -11.28 -26.55 7.51
CA GLY A 380 -9.95 -25.96 7.41
C GLY A 380 -9.69 -25.19 6.13
N ILE A 381 -10.64 -25.16 5.19
CA ILE A 381 -10.47 -24.49 3.89
C ILE A 381 -10.87 -23.01 4.00
N VAL A 382 -9.97 -22.13 3.58
CA VAL A 382 -10.22 -20.69 3.50
C VAL A 382 -11.06 -20.37 2.27
N ARG A 383 -12.14 -19.59 2.45
CA ARG A 383 -13.07 -19.22 1.38
C ARG A 383 -13.42 -17.75 1.45
N LEU A 384 -13.78 -17.18 0.30
CA LEU A 384 -14.49 -15.91 0.24
C LEU A 384 -15.90 -16.10 0.80
N THR A 385 -16.24 -15.40 1.88
CA THR A 385 -17.57 -15.48 2.52
C THR A 385 -18.42 -14.25 2.27
N ASP A 386 -17.79 -13.10 2.05
CA ASP A 386 -18.47 -11.83 1.76
C ASP A 386 -17.61 -10.96 0.85
N ALA A 387 -18.25 -10.11 0.04
CA ALA A 387 -17.57 -9.15 -0.83
C ALA A 387 -18.52 -8.02 -1.21
N PHE A 388 -17.98 -6.84 -1.48
CA PHE A 388 -18.73 -5.71 -2.02
C PHE A 388 -17.82 -4.79 -2.83
N TYR A 389 -18.42 -3.93 -3.65
CA TYR A 389 -17.68 -2.88 -4.34
C TYR A 389 -18.23 -1.49 -4.02
N MET A 390 -17.35 -0.48 -4.11
CA MET A 390 -17.71 0.92 -3.98
C MET A 390 -17.28 1.66 -5.25
N PRO A 391 -18.21 2.22 -6.03
CA PRO A 391 -17.84 3.09 -7.15
C PRO A 391 -17.14 4.37 -6.68
N VAL A 392 -16.04 4.67 -7.34
CA VAL A 392 -15.18 5.82 -7.07
C VAL A 392 -14.95 6.56 -8.39
N MET A 393 -14.70 7.86 -8.31
CA MET A 393 -14.39 8.67 -9.49
C MET A 393 -13.29 9.67 -9.20
N MET A 394 -12.33 9.81 -10.13
CA MET A 394 -11.49 10.99 -10.20
C MET A 394 -12.31 12.15 -10.75
N TYR A 395 -12.93 12.91 -9.85
CA TYR A 395 -13.69 14.10 -10.18
C TYR A 395 -12.75 15.21 -10.67
N SER A 396 -13.20 15.93 -11.70
CA SER A 396 -12.57 17.14 -12.22
C SER A 396 -13.68 18.13 -12.51
N SER A 397 -13.56 19.36 -11.98
CA SER A 397 -14.62 20.36 -12.09
C SER A 397 -14.77 20.85 -13.53
N SER A 398 -16.00 21.02 -14.00
CA SER A 398 -16.23 21.61 -15.33
C SER A 398 -15.92 23.11 -15.39
N SER A 399 -15.98 23.80 -14.25
CA SER A 399 -15.63 25.22 -14.13
C SER A 399 -14.15 25.47 -13.86
N ASP A 400 -13.46 24.48 -13.28
CA ASP A 400 -12.03 24.52 -13.00
C ASP A 400 -11.43 23.12 -13.26
N PRO A 401 -11.00 22.83 -14.50
CA PRO A 401 -10.47 21.52 -14.86
C PRO A 401 -9.22 21.11 -14.06
N ASP A 402 -8.51 22.09 -13.50
CA ASP A 402 -7.35 21.85 -12.66
C ASP A 402 -7.77 21.37 -11.27
N PHE A 403 -9.00 21.63 -10.80
CA PHE A 403 -9.52 21.08 -9.56
C PHE A 403 -9.84 19.59 -9.72
N MET A 404 -9.07 18.71 -9.06
CA MET A 404 -9.27 17.26 -9.09
C MET A 404 -9.36 16.64 -7.69
N ARG A 405 -10.28 15.70 -7.49
CA ARG A 405 -10.49 14.96 -6.24
C ARG A 405 -10.93 13.54 -6.52
N LEU A 406 -10.37 12.56 -5.83
CA LEU A 406 -10.92 11.22 -5.80
C LEU A 406 -12.14 11.22 -4.87
N ILE A 407 -13.31 10.79 -5.37
CA ILE A 407 -14.56 10.84 -4.62
C ILE A 407 -15.25 9.47 -4.56
N PRO A 408 -15.76 9.04 -3.39
CA PRO A 408 -16.70 7.92 -3.32
C PRO A 408 -18.06 8.40 -3.88
N MET A 409 -18.38 8.01 -5.11
CA MET A 409 -19.52 8.57 -5.84
C MET A 409 -20.85 8.35 -5.10
N GLY A 410 -21.02 7.16 -4.53
CA GLY A 410 -22.28 6.73 -3.92
C GLY A 410 -22.71 7.66 -2.78
N ARG A 411 -21.78 8.01 -1.90
CA ARG A 411 -21.96 8.85 -0.71
C ARG A 411 -22.70 10.15 -1.05
N TYR A 412 -22.38 10.74 -2.19
CA TYR A 412 -22.87 12.06 -2.60
C TYR A 412 -24.08 11.97 -3.52
N LEU A 413 -24.32 10.81 -4.12
CA LEU A 413 -25.51 10.54 -4.93
C LEU A 413 -26.69 10.04 -4.10
N SER A 414 -26.41 9.35 -2.98
CA SER A 414 -27.39 8.84 -2.02
C SER A 414 -27.75 9.86 -0.94
N SER A 415 -26.85 10.82 -0.64
CA SER A 415 -27.09 11.89 0.32
C SER A 415 -27.72 13.14 -0.31
N ALA A 416 -28.45 13.91 0.50
CA ALA A 416 -29.10 15.14 0.05
C ALA A 416 -28.13 16.33 -0.13
N GLN A 417 -26.84 16.18 0.20
CA GLN A 417 -25.85 17.25 0.18
C GLN A 417 -24.51 16.74 -0.39
N PRO A 418 -24.26 16.91 -1.69
CA PRO A 418 -22.93 16.67 -2.25
C PRO A 418 -21.90 17.67 -1.66
N PRO A 419 -20.58 17.41 -1.79
CA PRO A 419 -19.55 18.35 -1.35
C PRO A 419 -19.76 19.69 -2.05
N GLU A 420 -19.52 20.79 -1.34
CA GLU A 420 -19.80 22.16 -1.85
C GLU A 420 -19.09 22.47 -3.17
N PHE A 421 -17.96 21.82 -3.44
CA PHE A 421 -17.20 22.00 -4.67
C PHE A 421 -17.80 21.28 -5.90
N ILE A 422 -18.74 20.34 -5.72
CA ILE A 422 -19.42 19.66 -6.82
C ILE A 422 -20.69 20.44 -7.17
N SER A 423 -20.67 21.13 -8.31
CA SER A 423 -21.85 21.87 -8.78
C SER A 423 -23.03 20.93 -9.09
N GLU A 424 -24.26 21.43 -9.02
CA GLU A 424 -25.45 20.67 -9.44
C GLU A 424 -25.35 20.20 -10.90
N ALA A 425 -24.73 21.01 -11.75
CA ALA A 425 -24.49 20.68 -13.14
C ALA A 425 -23.53 19.50 -13.28
N ASP A 426 -22.42 19.50 -12.53
CA ASP A 426 -21.45 18.41 -12.55
C ASP A 426 -22.02 17.12 -11.98
N MET A 427 -22.78 17.24 -10.89
CA MET A 427 -23.46 16.10 -10.27
C MET A 427 -24.41 15.43 -11.27
N LYS A 428 -25.19 16.24 -12.01
CA LYS A 428 -26.14 15.75 -13.02
C LYS A 428 -25.46 15.20 -14.28
N ASN A 429 -24.43 15.88 -14.78
CA ASN A 429 -23.87 15.61 -16.11
C ASN A 429 -22.67 14.67 -16.10
N TYR A 430 -21.98 14.51 -14.96
CA TYR A 430 -20.77 13.70 -14.85
C TYR A 430 -20.86 12.65 -13.74
N CYS A 431 -21.12 13.03 -12.49
CA CYS A 431 -21.06 12.09 -11.36
C CYS A 431 -22.15 11.02 -11.42
N ARG A 432 -23.42 11.40 -11.67
CA ARG A 432 -24.51 10.43 -11.78
C ARG A 432 -24.36 9.50 -12.99
N PRO A 433 -24.04 9.98 -14.21
CA PRO A 433 -23.76 9.09 -15.33
C PRO A 433 -22.56 8.15 -15.11
N ALA A 434 -21.51 8.62 -14.42
CA ALA A 434 -20.36 7.78 -14.07
C ALA A 434 -20.77 6.66 -13.09
N TRP A 435 -21.55 6.97 -12.07
CA TRP A 435 -22.13 5.97 -11.18
C TRP A 435 -22.97 4.94 -11.93
N ASP A 436 -23.94 5.41 -12.73
CA ASP A 436 -24.83 4.54 -13.50
C ASP A 436 -24.04 3.61 -14.44
N HIS A 437 -22.93 4.10 -15.02
CA HIS A 437 -22.01 3.31 -15.84
C HIS A 437 -21.27 2.26 -15.02
N VAL A 438 -20.62 2.64 -13.91
CA VAL A 438 -19.87 1.69 -13.07
C VAL A 438 -20.79 0.60 -12.52
N VAL A 439 -21.96 0.96 -12.00
CA VAL A 439 -22.94 -0.02 -11.47
C VAL A 439 -23.39 -0.99 -12.57
N LYS A 440 -23.69 -0.46 -13.76
CA LYS A 440 -24.09 -1.29 -14.89
C LYS A 440 -22.99 -2.25 -15.32
N VAL A 441 -21.75 -1.78 -15.41
CA VAL A 441 -20.62 -2.59 -15.91
C VAL A 441 -20.15 -3.60 -14.87
N ALA A 442 -20.00 -3.20 -13.61
CA ALA A 442 -19.59 -4.08 -12.53
C ALA A 442 -20.58 -5.24 -12.34
N GLY A 443 -21.88 -4.97 -12.48
CA GLY A 443 -22.95 -5.95 -12.35
C GLY A 443 -23.43 -6.12 -10.91
N ASP A 444 -24.16 -7.21 -10.67
CA ASP A 444 -24.90 -7.50 -9.43
C ASP A 444 -24.41 -8.76 -8.69
N GLU A 445 -23.25 -9.31 -9.08
CA GLU A 445 -22.66 -10.52 -8.48
C GLU A 445 -22.25 -10.33 -7.01
N ILE A 446 -21.84 -9.11 -6.65
CA ILE A 446 -21.56 -8.72 -5.27
C ILE A 446 -22.25 -7.38 -4.98
N PRO A 447 -22.67 -7.13 -3.72
CA PRO A 447 -23.36 -5.89 -3.36
C PRO A 447 -22.50 -4.65 -3.57
N ILE A 448 -23.21 -3.53 -3.72
CA ILE A 448 -22.64 -2.20 -3.79
C ILE A 448 -22.76 -1.49 -2.45
N VAL A 449 -21.71 -0.80 -2.03
CA VAL A 449 -21.74 0.16 -0.92
C VAL A 449 -21.55 1.57 -1.45
N THR A 450 -22.19 2.55 -0.82
CA THR A 450 -22.17 3.91 -1.32
C THR A 450 -21.10 4.78 -0.65
N ALA A 451 -20.71 4.47 0.59
CA ALA A 451 -19.71 5.23 1.34
C ALA A 451 -18.89 4.36 2.32
N PRO A 452 -17.70 4.80 2.77
CA PRO A 452 -16.94 4.13 3.82
C PRO A 452 -17.71 3.96 5.13
N GLU A 453 -18.62 4.88 5.47
CA GLU A 453 -19.46 4.77 6.67
C GLU A 453 -20.52 3.65 6.58
N GLU A 454 -20.78 3.15 5.37
CA GLU A 454 -21.65 2.00 5.11
C GLU A 454 -20.87 0.68 5.04
N TYR A 455 -19.54 0.73 5.23
CA TYR A 455 -18.75 -0.48 5.27
C TYR A 455 -19.26 -1.39 6.38
N PRO A 456 -19.39 -2.70 6.10
CA PRO A 456 -19.74 -3.66 7.12
C PRO A 456 -18.78 -3.55 8.31
N ASP A 457 -19.28 -3.76 9.52
CA ASP A 457 -18.49 -3.69 10.77
C ASP A 457 -17.27 -4.61 10.75
N TRP A 458 -17.32 -5.68 9.93
CA TRP A 458 -16.22 -6.61 9.76
C TRP A 458 -15.00 -5.99 9.07
N LEU A 459 -15.18 -4.96 8.23
CA LEU A 459 -14.09 -4.28 7.55
C LEU A 459 -13.44 -3.22 8.44
N THR A 460 -14.24 -2.48 9.22
CA THR A 460 -13.77 -1.34 10.02
C THR A 460 -13.23 -1.73 11.40
N GLY A 461 -13.40 -2.99 11.81
CA GLY A 461 -12.91 -3.48 13.10
C GLY A 461 -13.70 -2.98 14.31
N ASN A 462 -14.87 -2.34 14.11
CA ASN A 462 -15.75 -1.85 15.19
C ASN A 462 -16.37 -2.97 16.06
N ASN A 463 -16.05 -4.24 15.79
CA ASN A 463 -16.40 -5.41 16.60
C ASN A 463 -15.25 -5.95 17.47
N LYS A 464 -14.13 -5.23 17.64
CA LYS A 464 -13.00 -5.63 18.51
C LYS A 464 -12.93 -4.89 19.82
#